data_AF-A0A963TXG4-F1
#
_entry.id   AF-A0A963TXG4-F1
#
_cell.length_a   1.000
_cell.length_b   1.000
_cell.length_c   1.000
_cell.angle_alpha   90.00
_cell.angle_beta   90.00
_cell.angle_gamma   90.00
#
_symmetry.space_group_name_H-M   'P 1'
#
loop_
_entity.id
_entity.type
_entity.pdbx_description
1 polymer ?
#
loop_
_entity_poly.entity_id
_entity_poly.type
_entity_poly.pdbx_seq_one_letter_code
_entity_poly.pdbx_strand_id
1 'polypeptide(L)'
;MTDTVDTGPMRAADGTPLKVSLARALRRQKIRALALVAPLLIFVLVTFIAPIADMLFRSVENQIVHDTLPNTVRALADWDPSSAETPGEPVYAGLAIDLQTAAEMKAHTRLGSRLNYEDPGISSLFRQSGRNVDDFGKAAMKELVAADPAWKDGATWGNLLGTDKWVEAQTAWGADKTGLQPAFKARSGVAGTLPRTLGAYALFAADARESGRKSALESKPWPALATALEQDLRAAAPESLSALEGIDTALLARTRDAVDAAAPVDYRADFLAMDKDWASPDVWRTIRVFSPQYTAGYFLNSIDLEKTYEGITKRPPEERIYVTLFVRTLWMSMLITFCCLLLGYPVAWLLANLRASTANVLMILVLLPFWTSLLVRTSAWKVLLQQQGVINDLLVWLGLVDDGHRLAMINNQFGTIIAMTHILLPFMILPLYSVMKTIPPSFLRAARSLGATPWTAFWRVYFPQSVPGIGAGSILCFILAIGYYITPELVGGTQGVFISNRIAFHISSSLNWGLAAALGTILLAAVLLLYYVYDKIVGIDNVKLG
;
A
#
# COMPACT_ATOMS: atom_id res chain seq x y z
N MET A 1 -25.26 75.07 -12.43
CA MET A 1 -23.95 74.41 -12.56
C MET A 1 -24.21 72.92 -12.47
N THR A 2 -24.08 72.24 -13.60
CA THR A 2 -24.31 70.80 -13.76
C THR A 2 -23.02 70.06 -13.47
N ASP A 3 -22.96 69.35 -12.35
CA ASP A 3 -21.90 68.38 -12.07
C ASP A 3 -22.12 67.15 -12.97
N THR A 4 -21.28 67.02 -13.98
CA THR A 4 -21.16 65.80 -14.79
C THR A 4 -20.46 64.74 -13.96
N VAL A 5 -21.22 63.75 -13.49
CA VAL A 5 -20.68 62.54 -12.85
C VAL A 5 -19.94 61.75 -13.93
N ASP A 6 -18.60 61.80 -13.89
CA ASP A 6 -17.73 60.99 -14.74
C ASP A 6 -17.89 59.51 -14.36
N THR A 7 -18.59 58.75 -15.19
CA THR A 7 -18.78 57.30 -15.04
C THR A 7 -17.62 56.48 -15.64
N GLY A 8 -16.43 57.08 -15.77
CA GLY A 8 -15.22 56.40 -16.21
C GLY A 8 -14.72 55.33 -15.22
N PRO A 9 -14.06 54.26 -15.68
CA PRO A 9 -13.53 53.22 -14.79
C PRO A 9 -12.50 53.81 -13.82
N MET A 10 -12.72 53.65 -12.51
CA MET A 10 -11.82 54.11 -11.43
C MET A 10 -10.37 53.69 -11.73
N ARG A 11 -9.45 54.66 -11.81
CA ARG A 11 -8.02 54.47 -12.13
C ARG A 11 -7.14 54.72 -10.92
N ALA A 12 -6.02 54.01 -10.84
CA ALA A 12 -4.95 54.32 -9.89
C ALA A 12 -4.18 55.59 -10.32
N ALA A 13 -3.32 56.11 -9.44
CA ALA A 13 -2.54 57.34 -9.66
C ALA A 13 -1.63 57.32 -10.92
N ASP A 14 -1.37 56.14 -11.48
CA ASP A 14 -0.58 55.90 -12.69
C ASP A 14 -1.43 55.74 -13.97
N GLY A 15 -2.75 55.97 -13.89
CA GLY A 15 -3.67 55.86 -15.02
C GLY A 15 -4.11 54.43 -15.36
N THR A 16 -3.64 53.42 -14.64
CA THR A 16 -4.08 52.03 -14.81
C THR A 16 -5.44 51.78 -14.14
N PRO A 17 -6.32 50.94 -14.71
CA PRO A 17 -7.59 50.60 -14.06
C PRO A 17 -7.35 49.98 -12.66
N LEU A 18 -8.02 50.51 -11.63
CA LEU A 18 -7.82 50.13 -10.22
C LEU A 18 -7.96 48.62 -9.98
N LYS A 19 -8.85 47.95 -10.72
CA LYS A 19 -9.05 46.49 -10.67
C LYS A 19 -7.78 45.72 -11.03
N VAL A 20 -6.99 46.23 -11.99
CA VAL A 20 -5.75 45.59 -12.46
C VAL A 20 -4.61 45.83 -11.49
N SER A 21 -4.47 47.04 -10.94
CA SER A 21 -3.45 47.33 -9.93
C SER A 21 -3.71 46.58 -8.62
N LEU A 22 -4.97 46.51 -8.18
CA LEU A 22 -5.39 45.74 -7.01
C LEU A 22 -5.15 44.23 -7.20
N ALA A 23 -5.51 43.68 -8.36
CA ALA A 23 -5.24 42.26 -8.66
C ALA A 23 -3.73 41.95 -8.66
N ARG A 24 -2.89 42.85 -9.17
CA ARG A 24 -1.42 42.69 -9.19
C ARG A 24 -0.82 42.78 -7.78
N ALA A 25 -1.30 43.72 -6.96
CA ALA A 25 -0.89 43.85 -5.56
C ALA A 25 -1.32 42.63 -4.72
N LEU A 26 -2.58 42.21 -4.85
CA LEU A 26 -3.11 41.00 -4.21
C LEU A 26 -2.36 39.74 -4.63
N ARG A 27 -1.97 39.60 -5.90
CA ARG A 27 -1.16 38.47 -6.37
C ARG A 27 0.23 38.45 -5.73
N ARG A 28 0.91 39.61 -5.61
CA ARG A 28 2.20 39.71 -4.91
C ARG A 28 2.08 39.37 -3.43
N GLN A 29 1.01 39.84 -2.77
CA GLN A 29 0.76 39.51 -1.37
C GLN A 29 0.45 38.01 -1.18
N LYS A 30 -0.38 37.41 -2.05
CA LYS A 30 -0.65 35.96 -2.05
C LYS A 30 0.60 35.13 -2.31
N ILE A 31 1.45 35.52 -3.25
CA ILE A 31 2.72 34.82 -3.52
C ILE A 31 3.67 34.93 -2.33
N ARG A 32 3.79 36.10 -1.69
CA ARG A 32 4.60 36.24 -0.46
C ARG A 32 4.07 35.38 0.68
N ALA A 33 2.75 35.38 0.90
CA ALA A 33 2.12 34.53 1.91
C ALA A 33 2.34 33.04 1.60
N LEU A 34 2.18 32.63 0.34
CA LEU A 34 2.45 31.25 -0.10
C LEU A 34 3.93 30.89 0.07
N ALA A 35 4.86 31.79 -0.26
CA ALA A 35 6.30 31.56 -0.11
C ALA A 35 6.73 31.39 1.35
N LEU A 36 6.07 32.08 2.29
CA LEU A 36 6.31 31.91 3.73
C LEU A 36 5.83 30.55 4.25
N VAL A 37 4.74 30.00 3.70
CA VAL A 37 4.18 28.70 4.09
C VAL A 37 4.75 27.54 3.25
N ALA A 38 5.32 27.82 2.08
CA ALA A 38 5.79 26.84 1.13
C ALA A 38 6.81 25.83 1.71
N PRO A 39 7.81 26.20 2.52
CA PRO A 39 8.73 25.21 3.09
C PRO A 39 8.02 24.16 3.95
N LEU A 40 7.07 24.58 4.79
CA LEU A 40 6.28 23.68 5.62
C LEU A 40 5.35 22.82 4.74
N LEU A 41 4.71 23.41 3.74
CA LEU A 41 3.83 22.68 2.83
C LEU A 41 4.60 21.63 2.01
N ILE A 42 5.78 21.99 1.49
CA ILE A 42 6.66 21.07 0.76
C ILE A 42 7.12 19.95 1.69
N PHE A 43 7.52 20.28 2.92
CA PHE A 43 7.89 19.27 3.91
C PHE A 43 6.74 18.27 4.13
N VAL A 44 5.51 18.76 4.34
CA VAL A 44 4.33 17.89 4.51
C VAL A 44 4.03 17.06 3.26
N LEU A 45 4.13 17.68 2.08
CA LEU A 45 3.92 17.00 0.81
C LEU A 45 4.91 15.86 0.60
N VAL A 46 6.19 16.09 0.87
CA VAL A 46 7.26 15.11 0.64
C VAL A 46 7.30 14.02 1.73
N THR A 47 7.07 14.38 3.00
CA THR A 47 7.24 13.43 4.12
C THR A 47 5.97 12.66 4.48
N PHE A 48 4.79 13.20 4.21
CA PHE A 48 3.52 12.54 4.54
C PHE A 48 2.71 12.21 3.29
N ILE A 49 2.41 13.20 2.44
CA ILE A 49 1.46 12.99 1.33
C ILE A 49 2.03 12.07 0.25
N ALA A 50 3.28 12.27 -0.16
CA ALA A 50 3.92 11.45 -1.19
C ALA A 50 4.09 9.98 -0.77
N PRO A 51 4.57 9.63 0.45
CA PRO A 51 4.61 8.25 0.91
C PRO A 51 3.24 7.61 1.07
N ILE A 52 2.22 8.37 1.51
CA ILE A 52 0.84 7.87 1.56
C ILE A 52 0.34 7.59 0.14
N ALA A 53 0.57 8.49 -0.81
CA ALA A 53 0.20 8.29 -2.21
C ALA A 53 0.89 7.05 -2.79
N ASP A 54 2.21 6.90 -2.61
CA ASP A 54 2.96 5.70 -3.01
C ASP A 54 2.35 4.43 -2.40
N MET A 55 2.09 4.46 -1.10
CA MET A 55 1.47 3.34 -0.39
C MET A 55 0.09 3.01 -0.95
N LEU A 56 -0.74 4.00 -1.28
CA LEU A 56 -2.05 3.78 -1.91
C LEU A 56 -1.92 3.30 -3.36
N PHE A 57 -0.92 3.74 -4.13
CA PHE A 57 -0.69 3.26 -5.50
C PHE A 57 -0.32 1.77 -5.56
N ARG A 58 0.29 1.23 -4.50
CA ARG A 58 0.53 -0.22 -4.38
C ARG A 58 -0.76 -1.06 -4.45
N SER A 59 -1.92 -0.48 -4.21
CA SER A 59 -3.23 -1.14 -4.36
C SER A 59 -3.60 -1.51 -5.79
N VAL A 60 -2.92 -0.92 -6.79
CA VAL A 60 -3.11 -1.25 -8.21
C VAL A 60 -1.85 -1.80 -8.86
N GLU A 61 -0.70 -1.69 -8.22
CA GLU A 61 0.59 -2.06 -8.78
C GLU A 61 0.85 -3.57 -8.69
N ASN A 62 1.28 -4.18 -9.79
CA ASN A 62 1.56 -5.59 -9.90
C ASN A 62 2.81 -5.87 -10.75
N GLN A 63 3.91 -5.22 -10.36
CA GLN A 63 5.18 -5.31 -11.05
C GLN A 63 5.92 -6.64 -10.84
N ILE A 64 5.68 -7.33 -9.71
CA ILE A 64 6.48 -8.52 -9.32
C ILE A 64 6.46 -9.60 -10.41
N VAL A 65 5.30 -9.92 -11.00
CA VAL A 65 5.19 -10.97 -12.02
C VAL A 65 5.86 -10.54 -13.31
N HIS A 66 5.51 -9.34 -13.81
CA HIS A 66 6.06 -8.79 -15.04
C HIS A 66 7.58 -8.64 -15.02
N ASP A 67 8.13 -8.13 -13.91
CA ASP A 67 9.56 -7.82 -13.81
C ASP A 67 10.40 -9.06 -13.50
N THR A 68 9.81 -10.07 -12.84
CA THR A 68 10.50 -11.34 -12.58
C THR A 68 10.41 -12.29 -13.76
N LEU A 69 9.31 -12.26 -14.53
CA LEU A 69 9.05 -13.16 -15.65
C LEU A 69 8.83 -12.44 -17.01
N PRO A 70 9.72 -11.52 -17.45
CA PRO A 70 9.47 -10.69 -18.63
C PRO A 70 9.37 -11.49 -19.93
N ASN A 71 10.14 -12.57 -20.10
CA ASN A 71 10.12 -13.37 -21.32
C ASN A 71 8.92 -14.33 -21.34
N THR A 72 8.60 -14.91 -20.18
CA THR A 72 7.44 -15.79 -19.97
C THR A 72 6.15 -15.02 -20.22
N VAL A 73 6.00 -13.83 -19.62
CA VAL A 73 4.81 -12.99 -19.77
C VAL A 73 4.59 -12.60 -21.24
N ARG A 74 5.67 -12.27 -21.96
CA ARG A 74 5.60 -11.96 -23.39
C ARG A 74 5.11 -13.15 -24.21
N ALA A 75 5.65 -14.35 -23.96
CA ALA A 75 5.25 -15.56 -24.67
C ALA A 75 3.85 -16.05 -24.28
N LEU A 76 3.44 -15.84 -23.02
CA LEU A 76 2.15 -16.25 -22.48
C LEU A 76 0.97 -15.40 -23.01
N ALA A 77 1.26 -14.25 -23.63
CA ALA A 77 0.26 -13.37 -24.21
C ALA A 77 -0.60 -14.07 -25.29
N ASP A 78 0.04 -14.92 -26.10
CA ASP A 78 -0.56 -15.60 -27.25
C ASP A 78 -1.26 -16.93 -26.89
N TRP A 79 -1.04 -17.44 -25.68
CA TRP A 79 -1.72 -18.66 -25.21
C TRP A 79 -3.23 -18.40 -25.04
N ASP A 80 -4.06 -19.44 -25.01
CA ASP A 80 -5.51 -19.34 -24.71
C ASP A 80 -5.77 -19.86 -23.28
N PRO A 81 -6.26 -19.02 -22.34
CA PRO A 81 -6.37 -19.45 -20.95
C PRO A 81 -7.58 -20.36 -20.73
N SER A 82 -8.51 -20.41 -21.68
CA SER A 82 -9.66 -21.31 -21.66
C SER A 82 -9.31 -22.75 -22.06
N SER A 83 -8.13 -22.94 -22.67
CA SER A 83 -7.62 -24.27 -23.00
C SER A 83 -7.39 -25.10 -21.74
N ALA A 84 -7.65 -26.41 -21.85
CA ALA A 84 -7.27 -27.39 -20.85
C ALA A 84 -5.78 -27.80 -20.95
N GLU A 85 -5.09 -27.36 -22.00
CA GLU A 85 -3.68 -27.65 -22.23
C GLU A 85 -2.78 -26.56 -21.66
N THR A 86 -1.61 -26.96 -21.16
CA THR A 86 -0.54 -26.04 -20.78
C THR A 86 -0.03 -25.25 -21.99
N PRO A 87 0.60 -24.08 -21.78
CA PRO A 87 1.23 -23.34 -22.86
C PRO A 87 2.26 -24.15 -23.66
N GLY A 88 2.54 -23.69 -24.87
CA GLY A 88 3.55 -24.31 -25.73
C GLY A 88 4.99 -24.06 -25.26
N GLU A 89 5.92 -24.74 -25.95
CA GLU A 89 7.36 -24.69 -25.68
C GLU A 89 7.96 -23.26 -25.56
N PRO A 90 7.55 -22.25 -26.37
CA PRO A 90 8.09 -20.90 -26.24
C PRO A 90 7.90 -20.26 -24.86
N VAL A 91 6.83 -20.62 -24.15
CA VAL A 91 6.56 -20.11 -22.80
C VAL A 91 7.50 -20.75 -21.79
N TYR A 92 7.72 -22.07 -21.87
CA TYR A 92 8.66 -22.79 -21.01
C TYR A 92 10.11 -22.35 -21.28
N ALA A 93 10.47 -22.09 -22.53
CA ALA A 93 11.76 -21.52 -22.90
C ALA A 93 11.99 -20.13 -22.28
N GLY A 94 10.96 -19.26 -22.30
CA GLY A 94 11.00 -17.97 -21.61
C GLY A 94 11.13 -18.11 -20.09
N LEU A 95 10.36 -19.04 -19.51
CA LEU A 95 10.41 -19.35 -18.08
C LEU A 95 11.77 -19.84 -17.63
N ALA A 96 12.48 -20.63 -18.46
CA ALA A 96 13.82 -21.10 -18.15
C ALA A 96 14.79 -19.94 -17.89
N ILE A 97 14.79 -18.91 -18.74
CA ILE A 97 15.69 -17.75 -18.56
C ILE A 97 15.26 -16.91 -17.37
N ASP A 98 13.97 -16.60 -17.29
CA ASP A 98 13.41 -15.75 -16.26
C ASP A 98 13.62 -16.34 -14.86
N LEU A 99 13.33 -17.64 -14.70
CA LEU A 99 13.42 -18.30 -13.40
C LEU A 99 14.87 -18.54 -12.98
N GLN A 100 15.81 -18.81 -13.90
CA GLN A 100 17.25 -18.83 -13.59
C GLN A 100 17.72 -17.46 -13.10
N THR A 101 17.36 -16.41 -13.83
CA THR A 101 17.74 -15.04 -13.45
C THR A 101 17.12 -14.65 -12.10
N ALA A 102 15.87 -15.03 -11.87
CA ALA A 102 15.19 -14.85 -10.58
C ALA A 102 15.74 -15.75 -9.46
N ALA A 103 16.37 -16.89 -9.79
CA ALA A 103 17.06 -17.76 -8.85
C ALA A 103 18.34 -17.09 -8.34
N GLU A 104 19.17 -16.59 -9.26
CA GLU A 104 20.40 -15.85 -8.97
C GLU A 104 20.14 -14.63 -8.07
N MET A 105 19.10 -13.85 -8.40
CA MET A 105 18.69 -12.67 -7.61
C MET A 105 17.81 -13.01 -6.39
N LYS A 106 17.50 -14.30 -6.15
CA LYS A 106 16.58 -14.78 -5.09
C LYS A 106 15.15 -14.23 -5.17
N ALA A 107 14.77 -13.64 -6.29
CA ALA A 107 13.45 -13.05 -6.55
C ALA A 107 12.33 -14.10 -6.75
N HIS A 108 12.67 -15.31 -7.20
CA HIS A 108 11.70 -16.39 -7.45
C HIS A 108 10.85 -16.75 -6.21
N THR A 109 11.43 -16.69 -5.01
CA THR A 109 10.70 -16.96 -3.75
C THR A 109 9.67 -15.88 -3.41
N ARG A 110 9.98 -14.62 -3.72
CA ARG A 110 9.07 -13.48 -3.58
C ARG A 110 7.94 -13.56 -4.58
N LEU A 111 8.25 -13.93 -5.84
CA LEU A 111 7.24 -14.18 -6.87
C LEU A 111 6.27 -15.30 -6.47
N GLY A 112 6.81 -16.46 -6.09
CA GLY A 112 5.99 -17.59 -5.63
C GLY A 112 5.11 -17.22 -4.43
N SER A 113 5.64 -16.48 -3.46
CA SER A 113 4.85 -16.02 -2.30
C SER A 113 3.74 -15.04 -2.70
N ARG A 114 3.96 -14.18 -3.70
CA ARG A 114 2.94 -13.26 -4.22
C ARG A 114 1.82 -14.01 -4.92
N LEU A 115 2.14 -14.97 -5.79
CA LEU A 115 1.14 -15.74 -6.51
C LEU A 115 0.36 -16.69 -5.59
N ASN A 116 0.96 -17.12 -4.47
CA ASN A 116 0.31 -17.99 -3.48
C ASN A 116 -0.88 -17.36 -2.74
N TYR A 117 -1.08 -16.05 -2.85
CA TYR A 117 -2.30 -15.41 -2.36
C TYR A 117 -3.52 -15.69 -3.24
N GLU A 118 -3.28 -16.08 -4.50
CA GLU A 118 -4.31 -16.32 -5.50
C GLU A 118 -4.41 -17.83 -5.77
N ASP A 119 -3.29 -18.55 -5.79
CA ASP A 119 -3.23 -20.00 -6.00
C ASP A 119 -2.41 -20.70 -4.89
N PRO A 120 -3.09 -21.25 -3.86
CA PRO A 120 -2.42 -21.92 -2.74
C PRO A 120 -1.58 -23.12 -3.19
N GLY A 121 -0.29 -23.11 -2.87
CA GLY A 121 0.65 -24.19 -3.21
C GLY A 121 1.69 -23.77 -4.24
N ILE A 122 1.39 -22.76 -5.07
CA ILE A 122 2.30 -22.26 -6.11
C ILE A 122 3.65 -21.76 -5.56
N SER A 123 3.69 -21.31 -4.29
CA SER A 123 4.96 -20.90 -3.68
C SER A 123 5.98 -22.04 -3.55
N SER A 124 5.51 -23.28 -3.34
CA SER A 124 6.36 -24.46 -3.29
C SER A 124 6.93 -24.77 -4.67
N LEU A 125 6.09 -24.71 -5.70
CA LEU A 125 6.47 -24.92 -7.10
C LEU A 125 7.63 -24.01 -7.52
N PHE A 126 7.52 -22.70 -7.26
CA PHE A 126 8.59 -21.73 -7.56
C PHE A 126 9.86 -21.97 -6.74
N ARG A 127 9.75 -22.33 -5.46
CA ARG A 127 10.91 -22.65 -4.60
C ARG A 127 11.62 -23.92 -5.05
N GLN A 128 10.88 -24.96 -5.43
CA GLN A 128 11.44 -26.22 -5.90
C GLN A 128 12.12 -26.06 -7.24
N SER A 129 11.44 -25.44 -8.20
CA SER A 129 11.97 -25.17 -9.53
C SER A 129 13.22 -24.29 -9.45
N GLY A 130 13.19 -23.22 -8.64
CA GLY A 130 14.35 -22.33 -8.47
C GLY A 130 15.61 -22.99 -7.91
N ARG A 131 15.52 -24.15 -7.23
CA ARG A 131 16.71 -24.89 -6.77
C ARG A 131 17.44 -25.63 -7.89
N ASN A 132 16.73 -26.00 -8.94
CA ASN A 132 17.22 -26.90 -9.99
C ASN A 132 17.32 -26.20 -11.36
N VAL A 133 16.70 -25.03 -11.54
CA VAL A 133 16.60 -24.34 -12.83
C VAL A 133 17.97 -23.94 -13.41
N ASP A 134 19.00 -23.75 -12.58
CA ASP A 134 20.37 -23.45 -13.05
C ASP A 134 20.99 -24.59 -13.85
N ASP A 135 20.45 -25.82 -13.76
CA ASP A 135 20.98 -26.95 -14.49
C ASP A 135 20.81 -26.78 -16.00
N PHE A 136 19.77 -26.06 -16.45
CA PHE A 136 19.62 -25.62 -17.85
C PHE A 136 20.84 -24.81 -18.29
N GLY A 137 21.15 -23.74 -17.56
CA GLY A 137 22.24 -22.86 -17.89
C GLY A 137 23.62 -23.49 -17.73
N LYS A 138 23.79 -24.45 -16.81
CA LYS A 138 25.05 -25.19 -16.68
C LYS A 138 25.29 -26.11 -17.88
N ALA A 139 24.24 -26.77 -18.37
CA ALA A 139 24.30 -27.57 -19.59
C ALA A 139 24.64 -26.67 -20.79
N ALA A 140 23.90 -25.58 -20.97
CA ALA A 140 24.16 -24.60 -22.02
C ALA A 140 25.59 -24.03 -21.95
N MET A 141 26.02 -23.60 -20.77
CA MET A 141 27.36 -23.05 -20.58
C MET A 141 28.46 -24.06 -20.91
N LYS A 142 28.22 -25.36 -20.66
CA LYS A 142 29.16 -26.42 -21.04
C LYS A 142 29.29 -26.53 -22.56
N GLU A 143 28.20 -26.39 -23.30
CA GLU A 143 28.20 -26.41 -24.77
C GLU A 143 28.91 -25.19 -25.34
N LEU A 144 28.59 -23.99 -24.85
CA LEU A 144 29.29 -22.76 -25.26
C LEU A 144 30.79 -22.85 -25.01
N VAL A 145 31.20 -23.31 -23.82
CA VAL A 145 32.61 -23.47 -23.46
C VAL A 145 33.31 -24.54 -24.31
N ALA A 146 32.60 -25.58 -24.75
CA ALA A 146 33.14 -26.57 -25.67
C ALA A 146 33.35 -25.99 -27.08
N ALA A 147 32.49 -25.05 -27.51
CA ALA A 147 32.66 -24.31 -28.76
C ALA A 147 33.84 -23.34 -28.70
N ASP A 148 33.96 -22.59 -27.60
CA ASP A 148 35.08 -21.69 -27.34
C ASP A 148 35.31 -21.46 -25.82
N PRO A 149 36.52 -21.70 -25.29
CA PRO A 149 36.83 -21.48 -23.87
C PRO A 149 36.61 -20.04 -23.39
N ALA A 150 36.58 -19.05 -24.29
CA ALA A 150 36.37 -17.64 -23.96
C ALA A 150 35.05 -17.38 -23.22
N TRP A 151 34.03 -18.22 -23.39
CA TRP A 151 32.73 -18.08 -22.72
C TRP A 151 32.77 -18.24 -21.19
N LYS A 152 33.88 -18.77 -20.64
CA LYS A 152 34.13 -18.80 -19.18
C LYS A 152 34.38 -17.41 -18.60
N ASP A 153 34.83 -16.47 -19.42
CA ASP A 153 35.27 -15.14 -18.98
C ASP A 153 34.13 -14.13 -19.07
N GLY A 154 33.88 -13.39 -17.99
CA GLY A 154 32.90 -12.30 -17.94
C GLY A 154 33.25 -11.17 -18.91
N ALA A 155 34.53 -10.98 -19.23
CA ALA A 155 34.98 -10.00 -20.21
C ALA A 155 34.44 -10.28 -21.62
N THR A 156 34.34 -11.55 -22.01
CA THR A 156 33.76 -11.98 -23.31
C THR A 156 32.32 -11.50 -23.46
N TRP A 157 31.51 -11.71 -22.42
CA TRP A 157 30.12 -11.24 -22.37
C TRP A 157 30.01 -9.72 -22.37
N GLY A 158 30.88 -9.04 -21.63
CA GLY A 158 30.92 -7.58 -21.58
C GLY A 158 31.32 -6.92 -22.89
N ASN A 159 32.29 -7.51 -23.61
CA ASN A 159 32.71 -7.04 -24.93
C ASN A 159 31.61 -7.25 -25.98
N LEU A 160 30.89 -8.37 -25.88
CA LEU A 160 29.74 -8.67 -26.74
C LEU A 160 28.60 -7.67 -26.54
N LEU A 161 28.18 -7.43 -25.29
CA LEU A 161 26.90 -6.78 -24.98
C LEU A 161 27.03 -5.30 -24.59
N GLY A 162 28.18 -4.91 -24.04
CA GLY A 162 28.45 -3.55 -23.58
C GLY A 162 29.13 -2.68 -24.63
N THR A 163 28.94 -1.36 -24.55
CA THR A 163 29.72 -0.41 -25.36
C THR A 163 31.19 -0.40 -24.97
N ASP A 164 32.09 -0.14 -25.92
CA ASP A 164 33.55 -0.08 -25.66
C ASP A 164 33.90 0.90 -24.53
N LYS A 165 33.27 2.09 -24.54
CA LYS A 165 33.43 3.09 -23.46
C LYS A 165 33.01 2.58 -22.08
N TRP A 166 31.99 1.73 -22.03
CA TRP A 166 31.55 1.13 -20.76
C TRP A 166 32.52 0.06 -20.30
N VAL A 167 33.03 -0.77 -21.21
CA VAL A 167 34.06 -1.79 -20.91
C VAL A 167 35.31 -1.10 -20.36
N GLU A 168 35.82 -0.06 -21.03
CA GLU A 168 36.97 0.74 -20.58
C GLU A 168 36.75 1.31 -19.17
N ALA A 169 35.58 1.89 -18.92
CA ALA A 169 35.23 2.45 -17.62
C ALA A 169 35.14 1.37 -16.52
N GLN A 170 34.64 0.18 -16.85
CA GLN A 170 34.59 -0.96 -15.93
C GLN A 170 35.97 -1.52 -15.63
N THR A 171 36.86 -1.59 -16.62
CA THR A 171 38.25 -2.02 -16.42
C THR A 171 39.02 -1.02 -15.55
N ALA A 172 38.85 0.29 -15.80
CA ALA A 172 39.45 1.33 -14.98
C ALA A 172 38.96 1.24 -13.52
N TRP A 173 37.65 1.09 -13.33
CA TRP A 173 37.08 0.90 -11.98
C TRP A 173 37.53 -0.43 -11.33
N GLY A 174 37.67 -1.52 -12.08
CA GLY A 174 38.15 -2.80 -11.53
C GLY A 174 39.58 -2.73 -10.98
N ALA A 175 40.42 -1.86 -11.56
CA ALA A 175 41.80 -1.67 -11.15
C ALA A 175 41.96 -0.96 -9.80
N ASP A 176 41.10 0.03 -9.50
CA ASP A 176 41.21 0.84 -8.27
C ASP A 176 40.06 0.62 -7.26
N LYS A 177 38.91 0.11 -7.73
CA LYS A 177 37.65 -0.10 -7.01
C LYS A 177 37.18 1.15 -6.26
N THR A 178 37.46 2.34 -6.79
CA THR A 178 37.10 3.61 -6.17
C THR A 178 35.87 4.24 -6.80
N GLY A 179 35.01 4.82 -5.96
CA GLY A 179 33.80 5.51 -6.41
C GLY A 179 32.68 4.57 -6.91
N LEU A 180 31.66 5.18 -7.53
CA LEU A 180 30.49 4.48 -8.04
C LEU A 180 30.84 3.72 -9.32
N GLN A 181 30.64 2.40 -9.30
CA GLN A 181 30.86 1.56 -10.47
C GLN A 181 29.96 2.02 -11.65
N PRO A 182 30.50 2.09 -12.89
CA PRO A 182 29.75 2.57 -14.06
C PRO A 182 28.48 1.75 -14.35
N ALA A 183 27.35 2.42 -14.60
CA ALA A 183 26.11 1.76 -15.01
C ALA A 183 26.25 1.11 -16.39
N PHE A 184 25.68 -0.08 -16.58
CA PHE A 184 25.69 -0.81 -17.86
C PHE A 184 25.14 0.04 -19.01
N LYS A 185 25.83 -0.02 -20.16
CA LYS A 185 25.39 0.61 -21.41
C LYS A 185 25.47 -0.42 -22.52
N ALA A 186 24.30 -0.79 -23.03
CA ALA A 186 24.16 -1.75 -24.12
C ALA A 186 24.77 -1.23 -25.43
N ARG A 187 25.44 -2.11 -26.17
CA ARG A 187 25.92 -1.87 -27.53
C ARG A 187 24.74 -1.74 -28.50
N SER A 188 24.88 -0.88 -29.50
CA SER A 188 23.88 -0.70 -30.56
C SER A 188 23.68 -1.98 -31.38
N GLY A 189 22.45 -2.23 -31.84
CA GLY A 189 22.10 -3.41 -32.66
C GLY A 189 21.87 -4.70 -31.87
N VAL A 190 22.53 -4.87 -30.72
CA VAL A 190 22.41 -6.08 -29.89
C VAL A 190 20.98 -6.29 -29.39
N ALA A 191 20.27 -5.23 -28.99
CA ALA A 191 18.89 -5.34 -28.48
C ALA A 191 17.89 -5.93 -29.50
N GLY A 192 18.15 -5.76 -30.81
CA GLY A 192 17.32 -6.33 -31.87
C GLY A 192 17.69 -7.75 -32.25
N THR A 193 18.92 -8.19 -31.94
CA THR A 193 19.47 -9.47 -32.39
C THR A 193 19.58 -10.50 -31.27
N LEU A 194 20.01 -10.08 -30.08
CA LEU A 194 20.19 -10.89 -28.87
C LEU A 194 19.38 -10.30 -27.68
N PRO A 195 18.05 -10.15 -27.81
CA PRO A 195 17.23 -9.45 -26.83
C PRO A 195 17.20 -10.13 -25.45
N ARG A 196 17.14 -11.46 -25.38
CA ARG A 196 17.04 -12.18 -24.11
C ARG A 196 18.38 -12.17 -23.38
N THR A 197 19.46 -12.38 -24.13
CA THR A 197 20.84 -12.33 -23.65
C THR A 197 21.18 -10.97 -23.07
N LEU A 198 20.82 -9.90 -23.79
CA LEU A 198 21.02 -8.54 -23.32
C LEU A 198 20.24 -8.25 -22.03
N GLY A 199 19.00 -8.71 -21.94
CA GLY A 199 18.17 -8.58 -20.74
C GLY A 199 18.79 -9.27 -19.53
N ALA A 200 19.20 -10.54 -19.68
CA ALA A 200 19.85 -11.30 -18.61
C ALA A 200 21.20 -10.68 -18.20
N TYR A 201 21.99 -10.18 -19.15
CA TYR A 201 23.27 -9.52 -18.85
C TYR A 201 23.10 -8.17 -18.16
N ALA A 202 22.07 -7.40 -18.51
CA ALA A 202 21.77 -6.15 -17.83
C ALA A 202 21.48 -6.38 -16.34
N LEU A 203 20.76 -7.48 -16.01
CA LEU A 203 20.49 -7.89 -14.63
C LEU A 203 21.77 -8.36 -13.92
N PHE A 204 22.58 -9.20 -14.57
CA PHE A 204 23.89 -9.63 -14.07
C PHE A 204 24.82 -8.44 -13.78
N ALA A 205 24.90 -7.47 -14.69
CA ALA A 205 25.74 -6.28 -14.54
C ALA A 205 25.22 -5.34 -13.43
N ALA A 206 23.90 -5.26 -13.24
CA ALA A 206 23.29 -4.51 -12.15
C ALA A 206 23.58 -5.16 -10.79
N ASP A 207 23.46 -6.49 -10.67
CA ASP A 207 23.80 -7.24 -9.47
C ASP A 207 25.29 -7.12 -9.12
N ALA A 208 26.18 -7.28 -10.11
CA ALA A 208 27.61 -7.05 -9.92
C ALA A 208 27.89 -5.63 -9.39
N ARG A 209 27.20 -4.63 -9.95
CA ARG A 209 27.27 -3.23 -9.52
C ARG A 209 26.78 -2.98 -8.10
N GLU A 210 25.69 -3.62 -7.71
CA GLU A 210 25.16 -3.53 -6.35
C GLU A 210 26.08 -4.22 -5.33
N SER A 211 26.69 -5.35 -5.71
CA SER A 211 27.64 -6.05 -4.85
C SER A 211 28.88 -5.22 -4.52
N GLY A 212 29.33 -4.37 -5.45
CA GLY A 212 30.53 -3.53 -5.33
C GLY A 212 31.85 -4.31 -5.17
N ARG A 213 31.85 -5.64 -5.31
CA ARG A 213 33.04 -6.48 -5.06
C ARG A 213 33.91 -6.68 -6.30
N LYS A 214 33.26 -6.98 -7.42
CA LYS A 214 33.87 -7.30 -8.71
C LYS A 214 33.06 -6.66 -9.83
N SER A 215 33.73 -6.28 -10.91
CA SER A 215 33.03 -5.84 -12.10
C SER A 215 32.29 -7.02 -12.76
N ALA A 216 31.32 -6.72 -13.63
CA ALA A 216 30.68 -7.75 -14.45
C ALA A 216 31.70 -8.45 -15.37
N LEU A 217 32.81 -7.77 -15.71
CA LEU A 217 33.90 -8.33 -16.53
C LEU A 217 34.75 -9.34 -15.75
N GLU A 218 34.95 -9.12 -14.44
CA GLU A 218 35.73 -10.02 -13.55
C GLU A 218 34.89 -11.13 -12.91
N SER A 219 33.57 -11.02 -13.00
CA SER A 219 32.64 -11.93 -12.34
C SER A 219 32.37 -13.13 -13.23
N LYS A 220 32.18 -14.30 -12.60
CA LYS A 220 31.79 -15.50 -13.33
C LYS A 220 30.39 -15.27 -13.92
N PRO A 221 30.18 -15.46 -15.23
CA PRO A 221 28.87 -15.26 -15.84
C PRO A 221 27.83 -16.23 -15.25
N TRP A 222 26.60 -15.74 -15.10
CA TRP A 222 25.48 -16.57 -14.66
C TRP A 222 25.15 -17.66 -15.69
N PRO A 223 24.72 -18.86 -15.26
CA PRO A 223 24.22 -19.91 -16.15
C PRO A 223 23.06 -19.42 -17.05
N ALA A 224 22.23 -18.51 -16.54
CA ALA A 224 21.11 -17.89 -17.27
C ALA A 224 21.56 -17.23 -18.59
N LEU A 225 22.77 -16.66 -18.63
CA LEU A 225 23.32 -15.99 -19.82
C LEU A 225 23.54 -16.99 -20.97
N ALA A 226 24.00 -18.20 -20.65
CA ALA A 226 24.21 -19.24 -21.66
C ALA A 226 22.88 -19.69 -22.26
N THR A 227 21.88 -19.97 -21.41
CA THR A 227 20.53 -20.34 -21.88
C THR A 227 19.93 -19.26 -22.78
N ALA A 228 20.09 -17.98 -22.39
CA ALA A 228 19.59 -16.87 -23.17
C ALA A 228 20.30 -16.73 -24.52
N LEU A 229 21.62 -16.90 -24.55
CA LEU A 229 22.40 -16.83 -25.79
C LEU A 229 22.04 -17.94 -26.76
N GLU A 230 21.88 -19.18 -26.30
CA GLU A 230 21.45 -20.28 -27.17
C GLU A 230 20.09 -20.01 -27.82
N GLN A 231 19.12 -19.55 -27.03
CA GLN A 231 17.79 -19.22 -27.53
C GLN A 231 17.80 -18.05 -28.52
N ASP A 232 18.64 -17.05 -28.29
CA ASP A 232 18.77 -15.92 -29.23
C ASP A 232 19.52 -16.32 -30.50
N LEU A 233 20.59 -17.12 -30.41
CA LEU A 233 21.34 -17.59 -31.58
C LEU A 233 20.48 -18.46 -32.51
N ARG A 234 19.66 -19.34 -31.94
CA ARG A 234 18.69 -20.16 -32.69
C ARG A 234 17.59 -19.32 -33.34
N ALA A 235 17.19 -18.22 -32.70
CA ALA A 235 16.14 -17.33 -33.20
C ALA A 235 16.65 -16.28 -34.22
N ALA A 236 17.90 -15.86 -34.11
CA ALA A 236 18.47 -14.80 -34.94
C ALA A 236 18.75 -15.26 -36.38
N ALA A 237 18.55 -14.36 -37.34
CA ALA A 237 18.99 -14.59 -38.72
C ALA A 237 20.53 -14.51 -38.83
N PRO A 238 21.21 -15.38 -39.58
CA PRO A 238 22.68 -15.33 -39.72
C PRO A 238 23.20 -13.94 -40.14
N GLU A 239 22.47 -13.26 -41.04
CA GLU A 239 22.79 -11.93 -41.52
C GLU A 239 22.79 -10.88 -40.39
N SER A 240 21.81 -10.96 -39.46
CA SER A 240 21.73 -10.04 -38.32
C SER A 240 22.90 -10.17 -37.35
N LEU A 241 23.48 -11.38 -37.20
CA LEU A 241 24.66 -11.59 -36.36
C LEU A 241 25.92 -10.99 -37.00
N SER A 242 26.05 -11.11 -38.33
CA SER A 242 27.19 -10.54 -39.08
C SER A 242 27.16 -9.02 -39.17
N ALA A 243 25.98 -8.41 -39.04
CA ALA A 243 25.78 -6.96 -39.08
C ALA A 243 26.11 -6.25 -37.76
N LEU A 244 26.47 -6.99 -36.69
CA LEU A 244 26.82 -6.40 -35.41
C LEU A 244 28.23 -5.80 -35.46
N GLU A 245 28.34 -4.49 -35.21
CA GLU A 245 29.60 -3.75 -35.23
C GLU A 245 30.38 -3.87 -33.91
N GLY A 246 31.70 -4.00 -34.01
CA GLY A 246 32.59 -4.03 -32.83
C GLY A 246 32.48 -5.29 -31.97
N ILE A 247 32.01 -6.40 -32.57
CA ILE A 247 31.87 -7.70 -31.93
C ILE A 247 32.71 -8.72 -32.71
N ASP A 248 33.27 -9.71 -32.00
CA ASP A 248 33.86 -10.89 -32.63
C ASP A 248 32.78 -11.77 -33.26
N THR A 249 32.41 -11.47 -34.50
CA THR A 249 31.40 -12.21 -35.27
C THR A 249 31.86 -13.63 -35.60
N ALA A 250 33.17 -13.90 -35.60
CA ALA A 250 33.70 -15.25 -35.80
C ALA A 250 33.46 -16.13 -34.57
N LEU A 251 33.61 -15.59 -33.36
CA LEU A 251 33.23 -16.27 -32.12
C LEU A 251 31.73 -16.60 -32.11
N LEU A 252 30.87 -15.64 -32.47
CA LEU A 252 29.42 -15.87 -32.53
C LEU A 252 29.03 -16.92 -33.57
N ALA A 253 29.67 -16.91 -34.75
CA ALA A 253 29.42 -17.91 -35.79
C ALA A 253 29.77 -19.33 -35.33
N ARG A 254 30.99 -19.54 -34.79
CA ARG A 254 31.39 -20.86 -34.26
C ARG A 254 30.49 -21.33 -33.12
N THR A 255 30.07 -20.40 -32.27
CA THR A 255 29.16 -20.70 -31.16
C THR A 255 27.78 -21.11 -31.68
N ARG A 256 27.25 -20.40 -32.68
CA ARG A 256 26.00 -20.78 -33.34
C ARG A 256 26.07 -22.17 -33.97
N ASP A 257 27.14 -22.47 -34.70
CA ASP A 257 27.33 -23.78 -35.34
C ASP A 257 27.30 -24.91 -34.31
N ALA A 258 27.91 -24.70 -33.13
CA ALA A 258 27.86 -25.66 -32.03
C ALA A 258 26.45 -25.81 -31.43
N VAL A 259 25.73 -24.70 -31.24
CA VAL A 259 24.36 -24.68 -30.70
C VAL A 259 23.34 -25.29 -31.66
N ASP A 260 23.53 -25.10 -32.97
CA ASP A 260 22.69 -25.68 -34.03
C ASP A 260 22.99 -27.18 -34.21
N ALA A 261 24.21 -27.63 -33.92
CA ALA A 261 24.58 -29.05 -33.90
C ALA A 261 24.08 -29.79 -32.64
N ALA A 262 23.86 -29.07 -31.54
CA ALA A 262 23.32 -29.62 -30.30
C ALA A 262 21.83 -29.96 -30.43
N ALA A 263 21.38 -30.96 -29.66
CA ALA A 263 19.97 -31.33 -29.65
C ALA A 263 19.10 -30.17 -29.12
N PRO A 264 17.90 -29.94 -29.67
CA PRO A 264 16.94 -29.02 -29.07
C PRO A 264 16.61 -29.43 -27.63
N VAL A 265 16.58 -28.45 -26.74
CA VAL A 265 16.17 -28.65 -25.33
C VAL A 265 14.65 -28.64 -25.28
N ASP A 266 14.06 -29.62 -24.59
CA ASP A 266 12.63 -29.68 -24.29
C ASP A 266 12.42 -29.12 -22.87
N TYR A 267 12.31 -27.80 -22.79
CA TYR A 267 12.13 -27.10 -21.52
C TYR A 267 10.85 -27.54 -20.83
N ARG A 268 9.78 -27.81 -21.58
CA ARG A 268 8.53 -28.30 -21.00
C ARG A 268 8.73 -29.63 -20.28
N ALA A 269 9.33 -30.62 -20.93
CA ALA A 269 9.59 -31.92 -20.33
C ALA A 269 10.48 -31.79 -19.08
N ASP A 270 11.52 -30.95 -19.15
CA ASP A 270 12.43 -30.76 -18.04
C ASP A 270 11.78 -30.05 -16.84
N PHE A 271 10.96 -29.02 -17.08
CA PHE A 271 10.18 -28.37 -16.00
C PHE A 271 9.19 -29.35 -15.36
N LEU A 272 8.51 -30.19 -16.15
CA LEU A 272 7.62 -31.23 -15.64
C LEU A 272 8.36 -32.29 -14.82
N ALA A 273 9.61 -32.60 -15.17
CA ALA A 273 10.47 -33.49 -14.41
C ALA A 273 10.94 -32.84 -13.09
N MET A 274 11.16 -31.52 -13.05
CA MET A 274 11.49 -30.78 -11.82
C MET A 274 10.32 -30.75 -10.83
N ASP A 275 9.12 -30.46 -11.35
CA ASP A 275 7.88 -30.45 -10.59
C ASP A 275 6.68 -30.68 -11.51
N LYS A 276 5.91 -31.73 -11.21
CA LYS A 276 4.73 -32.12 -12.00
C LYS A 276 3.63 -31.05 -12.00
N ASP A 277 3.62 -30.14 -11.03
CA ASP A 277 2.57 -29.12 -10.93
C ASP A 277 2.68 -28.07 -12.05
N TRP A 278 3.81 -28.00 -12.78
CA TRP A 278 3.89 -27.26 -14.05
C TRP A 278 2.98 -27.80 -15.15
N ALA A 279 2.43 -29.01 -15.00
CA ALA A 279 1.39 -29.58 -15.87
C ALA A 279 0.01 -28.96 -15.62
N SER A 280 -0.18 -28.23 -14.51
CA SER A 280 -1.45 -27.63 -14.15
C SER A 280 -1.71 -26.38 -15.00
N PRO A 281 -2.80 -26.33 -15.80
CA PRO A 281 -3.19 -25.12 -16.51
C PRO A 281 -3.47 -23.95 -15.55
N ASP A 282 -3.90 -24.23 -14.30
CA ASP A 282 -4.24 -23.20 -13.31
C ASP A 282 -3.04 -22.35 -12.90
N VAL A 283 -1.85 -22.97 -12.80
CA VAL A 283 -0.58 -22.24 -12.55
C VAL A 283 -0.36 -21.19 -13.64
N TRP A 284 -0.55 -21.57 -14.90
CA TRP A 284 -0.37 -20.69 -16.06
C TRP A 284 -1.47 -19.63 -16.17
N ARG A 285 -2.72 -19.97 -15.85
CA ARG A 285 -3.83 -19.01 -15.75
C ARG A 285 -3.53 -17.96 -14.69
N THR A 286 -3.05 -18.37 -13.52
CA THR A 286 -2.67 -17.49 -12.42
C THR A 286 -1.55 -16.54 -12.86
N ILE A 287 -0.45 -17.06 -13.42
CA ILE A 287 0.65 -16.21 -13.94
C ILE A 287 0.11 -15.21 -14.96
N ARG A 288 -0.75 -15.65 -15.90
CA ARG A 288 -1.32 -14.79 -16.93
C ARG A 288 -2.23 -13.68 -16.39
N VAL A 289 -3.18 -14.02 -15.51
CA VAL A 289 -4.16 -13.08 -14.93
C VAL A 289 -3.46 -11.93 -14.19
N PHE A 290 -2.32 -12.25 -13.57
CA PHE A 290 -1.46 -11.33 -12.83
C PHE A 290 -0.18 -10.94 -13.58
N SER A 291 -0.12 -11.12 -14.90
CA SER A 291 0.98 -10.61 -15.73
C SER A 291 0.97 -9.09 -15.96
N PRO A 292 -0.19 -8.41 -16.06
CA PRO A 292 -0.21 -6.96 -16.28
C PRO A 292 0.40 -6.19 -15.10
N GLN A 293 1.12 -5.10 -15.42
CA GLN A 293 1.76 -4.20 -14.45
C GLN A 293 0.76 -3.52 -13.49
N TYR A 294 -0.51 -3.43 -13.92
CA TYR A 294 -1.60 -2.91 -13.10
C TYR A 294 -2.69 -3.98 -12.92
N THR A 295 -3.25 -4.06 -11.72
CA THR A 295 -4.30 -5.02 -11.38
C THR A 295 -5.40 -4.38 -10.54
N ALA A 296 -6.65 -4.72 -10.84
CA ALA A 296 -7.79 -4.45 -9.96
C ALA A 296 -7.97 -5.56 -8.89
N GLY A 297 -7.15 -6.61 -8.92
CA GLY A 297 -7.30 -7.81 -8.07
C GLY A 297 -7.33 -7.50 -6.58
N TYR A 298 -6.48 -6.59 -6.09
CA TYR A 298 -6.48 -6.23 -4.67
C TYR A 298 -7.76 -5.52 -4.23
N PHE A 299 -8.33 -4.65 -5.07
CA PHE A 299 -9.61 -4.00 -4.80
C PHE A 299 -10.77 -5.00 -4.81
N LEU A 300 -10.77 -5.93 -5.76
CA LEU A 300 -11.76 -7.00 -5.81
C LEU A 300 -11.66 -7.89 -4.56
N ASN A 301 -10.45 -8.31 -4.19
CA ASN A 301 -10.20 -9.10 -2.98
C ASN A 301 -10.67 -8.35 -1.72
N SER A 302 -10.49 -7.03 -1.66
CA SER A 302 -10.95 -6.20 -0.54
C SER A 302 -12.48 -6.14 -0.36
N ILE A 303 -13.25 -6.55 -1.37
CA ILE A 303 -14.71 -6.62 -1.35
C ILE A 303 -15.22 -8.06 -1.54
N ASP A 304 -14.41 -9.05 -1.16
CA ASP A 304 -14.73 -10.49 -1.21
C ASP A 304 -15.01 -11.03 -2.64
N LEU A 305 -14.42 -10.37 -3.65
CA LEU A 305 -14.40 -10.79 -5.05
C LEU A 305 -13.00 -11.25 -5.47
N GLU A 306 -12.93 -12.05 -6.52
CA GLU A 306 -11.68 -12.54 -7.07
C GLU A 306 -11.61 -12.29 -8.58
N LYS A 307 -10.40 -12.01 -9.07
CA LYS A 307 -10.13 -11.87 -10.50
C LYS A 307 -9.60 -13.20 -11.01
N THR A 308 -10.39 -13.87 -11.85
CA THR A 308 -10.02 -15.13 -12.51
C THR A 308 -9.83 -14.90 -14.01
N TYR A 309 -9.45 -15.95 -14.74
CA TYR A 309 -9.35 -15.90 -16.21
C TYR A 309 -10.71 -15.78 -16.90
N GLU A 310 -11.79 -16.28 -16.27
CA GLU A 310 -13.18 -16.19 -16.77
C GLU A 310 -13.82 -14.82 -16.46
N GLY A 311 -13.19 -14.04 -15.58
CA GLY A 311 -13.67 -12.74 -15.16
C GLY A 311 -13.74 -12.61 -13.64
N ILE A 312 -14.66 -11.77 -13.16
CA ILE A 312 -14.80 -11.46 -11.73
C ILE A 312 -15.79 -12.44 -11.11
N THR A 313 -15.33 -13.20 -10.12
CA THR A 313 -16.14 -14.18 -9.37
C THR A 313 -16.19 -13.79 -7.90
N LYS A 314 -17.13 -14.36 -7.14
CA LYS A 314 -17.18 -14.18 -5.69
C LYS A 314 -16.30 -15.23 -5.04
N ARG A 315 -15.52 -14.84 -4.02
CA ARG A 315 -14.74 -15.81 -3.23
C ARG A 315 -15.64 -16.86 -2.56
N PRO A 316 -15.12 -18.03 -2.16
CA PRO A 316 -15.88 -18.99 -1.38
C PRO A 316 -16.43 -18.38 -0.08
N PRO A 317 -17.64 -18.75 0.39
CA PRO A 317 -18.29 -18.14 1.56
C PRO A 317 -17.42 -18.06 2.82
N GLU A 318 -16.62 -19.09 3.07
CA GLU A 318 -15.67 -19.22 4.18
C GLU A 318 -14.54 -18.20 4.16
N GLU A 319 -14.21 -17.64 3.00
CA GLU A 319 -13.15 -16.63 2.82
C GLU A 319 -13.68 -15.20 2.79
N ARG A 320 -15.01 -14.99 2.75
CA ARG A 320 -15.63 -13.66 2.63
C ARG A 320 -15.63 -12.89 3.95
N ILE A 321 -14.47 -12.36 4.32
CA ILE A 321 -14.28 -11.68 5.60
C ILE A 321 -14.33 -10.15 5.49
N TYR A 322 -13.97 -9.56 4.35
CA TYR A 322 -13.65 -8.13 4.30
C TYR A 322 -14.88 -7.25 4.31
N VAL A 323 -15.91 -7.56 3.53
CA VAL A 323 -17.16 -6.77 3.52
C VAL A 323 -17.81 -6.79 4.90
N THR A 324 -17.83 -7.97 5.53
CA THR A 324 -18.32 -8.13 6.91
C THR A 324 -17.54 -7.25 7.89
N LEU A 325 -16.21 -7.19 7.77
CA LEU A 325 -15.36 -6.36 8.63
C LEU A 325 -15.51 -4.87 8.35
N PHE A 326 -15.72 -4.44 7.11
CA PHE A 326 -16.04 -3.04 6.79
C PHE A 326 -17.35 -2.60 7.44
N VAL A 327 -18.43 -3.37 7.26
CA VAL A 327 -19.74 -3.07 7.86
C VAL A 327 -19.64 -3.07 9.39
N ARG A 328 -18.95 -4.06 9.96
CA ARG A 328 -18.72 -4.13 11.42
C ARG A 328 -17.95 -2.93 11.92
N THR A 329 -16.87 -2.52 11.25
CA THR A 329 -16.08 -1.35 11.64
C THR A 329 -16.95 -0.11 11.62
N LEU A 330 -17.70 0.12 10.53
CA LEU A 330 -18.58 1.27 10.40
C LEU A 330 -19.64 1.31 11.52
N TRP A 331 -20.34 0.19 11.74
CA TRP A 331 -21.36 0.07 12.78
C TRP A 331 -20.78 0.29 14.18
N MET A 332 -19.67 -0.38 14.51
CA MET A 332 -19.02 -0.28 15.81
C MET A 332 -18.49 1.12 16.07
N SER A 333 -17.87 1.78 15.08
CA SER A 333 -17.39 3.15 15.23
C SER A 333 -18.54 4.14 15.42
N MET A 334 -19.67 3.97 14.72
CA MET A 334 -20.88 4.77 14.97
C MET A 334 -21.42 4.56 16.38
N LEU A 335 -21.52 3.29 16.83
CA LEU A 335 -22.01 2.96 18.17
C LEU A 335 -21.10 3.53 19.27
N ILE A 336 -19.78 3.39 19.14
CA ILE A 336 -18.82 3.96 20.08
C ILE A 336 -18.93 5.48 20.11
N THR A 337 -19.06 6.13 18.96
CA THR A 337 -19.25 7.59 18.87
C THR A 337 -20.54 8.01 19.57
N PHE A 338 -21.62 7.26 19.37
CA PHE A 338 -22.89 7.49 20.05
C PHE A 338 -22.77 7.31 21.56
N CYS A 339 -22.09 6.27 22.04
CA CYS A 339 -21.81 6.08 23.47
C CYS A 339 -20.96 7.23 24.05
N CYS A 340 -19.94 7.68 23.32
CA CYS A 340 -19.15 8.85 23.71
C CYS A 340 -20.01 10.11 23.80
N LEU A 341 -20.92 10.34 22.85
CA LEU A 341 -21.85 11.48 22.88
C LEU A 341 -22.81 11.38 24.07
N LEU A 342 -23.41 10.22 24.29
CA LEU A 342 -24.36 9.96 25.36
C LEU A 342 -23.75 10.23 26.74
N LEU A 343 -22.51 9.80 26.97
CA LEU A 343 -21.80 10.00 28.22
C LEU A 343 -21.09 11.35 28.32
N GLY A 344 -20.52 11.83 27.20
CA GLY A 344 -19.74 13.06 27.13
C GLY A 344 -20.61 14.31 27.18
N TYR A 345 -21.84 14.28 26.65
CA TYR A 345 -22.73 15.44 26.65
C TYR A 345 -23.11 15.91 28.06
N PRO A 346 -23.58 15.04 28.98
CA PRO A 346 -23.86 15.46 30.36
C PRO A 346 -22.62 16.01 31.08
N VAL A 347 -21.46 15.39 30.86
CA VAL A 347 -20.19 15.83 31.47
C VAL A 347 -19.77 17.20 30.95
N ALA A 348 -19.82 17.42 29.63
CA ALA A 348 -19.52 18.71 29.02
C ALA A 348 -20.49 19.81 29.47
N TRP A 349 -21.78 19.48 29.54
CA TRP A 349 -22.81 20.39 30.04
C TRP A 349 -22.56 20.78 31.51
N LEU A 350 -22.21 19.82 32.36
CA LEU A 350 -21.86 20.08 33.76
C LEU A 350 -20.64 21.00 33.83
N LEU A 351 -19.56 20.68 33.12
CA LEU A 351 -18.33 21.47 33.08
C LEU A 351 -18.58 22.91 32.62
N ALA A 352 -19.46 23.12 31.63
CA ALA A 352 -19.78 24.44 31.10
C ALA A 352 -20.57 25.33 32.08
N ASN A 353 -21.30 24.73 33.02
CA ASN A 353 -22.16 25.47 33.97
C ASN A 353 -21.58 25.57 35.39
N LEU A 354 -20.47 24.88 35.69
CA LEU A 354 -19.80 24.96 36.99
C LEU A 354 -18.90 26.20 37.13
N ARG A 355 -18.55 26.55 38.37
CA ARG A 355 -17.54 27.58 38.67
C ARG A 355 -16.20 27.18 38.05
N ALA A 356 -15.48 28.15 37.49
CA ALA A 356 -14.24 27.91 36.73
C ALA A 356 -13.20 27.05 37.48
N SER A 357 -13.05 27.22 38.80
CA SER A 357 -12.13 26.41 39.61
C SER A 357 -12.50 24.92 39.62
N THR A 358 -13.79 24.60 39.84
CA THR A 358 -14.29 23.22 39.86
C THR A 358 -14.27 22.61 38.47
N ALA A 359 -14.66 23.38 37.46
CA ALA A 359 -14.60 22.95 36.06
C ALA A 359 -13.16 22.61 35.64
N ASN A 360 -12.16 23.40 36.05
CA ASN A 360 -10.76 23.12 35.75
C ASN A 360 -10.26 21.83 36.40
N VAL A 361 -10.63 21.54 37.66
CA VAL A 361 -10.26 20.29 38.34
C VAL A 361 -10.89 19.07 37.65
N LEU A 362 -12.18 19.15 37.33
CA LEU A 362 -12.86 18.07 36.60
C LEU A 362 -12.30 17.90 35.18
N MET A 363 -11.89 18.99 34.52
CA MET A 363 -11.22 18.93 33.22
C MET A 363 -9.87 18.20 33.32
N ILE A 364 -9.10 18.41 34.39
CA ILE A 364 -7.87 17.65 34.63
C ILE A 364 -8.16 16.15 34.72
N LEU A 365 -9.23 15.74 35.41
CA LEU A 365 -9.64 14.33 35.48
C LEU A 365 -10.03 13.75 34.10
N VAL A 366 -10.72 14.54 33.27
CA VAL A 366 -11.05 14.16 31.88
C VAL A 366 -9.80 14.02 31.01
N LEU A 367 -8.78 14.84 31.27
CA LEU A 367 -7.52 14.84 30.50
C LEU A 367 -6.49 13.82 31.02
N LEU A 368 -6.63 13.33 32.25
CA LEU A 368 -5.74 12.34 32.87
C LEU A 368 -5.45 11.13 31.96
N PRO A 369 -6.42 10.55 31.22
CA PRO A 369 -6.15 9.43 30.33
C PRO A 369 -5.14 9.73 29.22
N PHE A 370 -4.96 10.98 28.79
CA PHE A 370 -3.97 11.34 27.76
C PHE A 370 -2.53 11.15 28.25
N TRP A 371 -2.30 11.26 29.56
CA TRP A 371 -0.97 11.16 30.17
C TRP A 371 -0.57 9.69 30.40
N THR A 372 -1.53 8.78 30.25
CA THR A 372 -1.32 7.34 30.39
C THR A 372 -1.16 6.66 29.04
N SER A 373 -0.22 5.73 28.94
CA SER A 373 -0.01 4.96 27.72
C SER A 373 -1.29 4.22 27.31
N LEU A 374 -1.59 4.23 26.01
CA LEU A 374 -2.73 3.53 25.44
C LEU A 374 -2.68 2.03 25.75
N LEU A 375 -1.50 1.42 25.69
CA LEU A 375 -1.32 -0.01 25.96
C LEU A 375 -1.65 -0.33 27.43
N VAL A 376 -1.20 0.51 28.36
CA VAL A 376 -1.50 0.33 29.79
C VAL A 376 -3.00 0.44 30.05
N ARG A 377 -3.67 1.46 29.49
CA ARG A 377 -5.13 1.61 29.60
C ARG A 377 -5.88 0.41 29.04
N THR A 378 -5.45 -0.08 27.87
CA THR A 378 -6.09 -1.23 27.22
C THR A 378 -5.89 -2.52 28.02
N SER A 379 -4.69 -2.75 28.54
CA SER A 379 -4.39 -3.88 29.44
C SER A 379 -5.16 -3.81 30.75
N ALA A 380 -5.35 -2.61 31.32
CA ALA A 380 -6.17 -2.43 32.51
C ALA A 380 -7.64 -2.79 32.24
N TRP A 381 -8.22 -2.33 31.13
CA TRP A 381 -9.57 -2.74 30.71
C TRP A 381 -9.67 -4.25 30.49
N LYS A 382 -8.61 -4.86 29.93
CA LYS A 382 -8.56 -6.31 29.75
C LYS A 382 -8.69 -7.05 31.09
N VAL A 383 -8.00 -6.61 32.14
CA VAL A 383 -8.09 -7.22 33.48
C VAL A 383 -9.45 -6.93 34.14
N LEU A 384 -9.97 -5.70 34.02
CA LEU A 384 -11.23 -5.31 34.65
C LEU A 384 -12.45 -6.05 34.07
N LEU A 385 -12.46 -6.32 32.76
CA LEU A 385 -13.56 -6.95 32.02
C LEU A 385 -13.47 -8.48 31.95
N GLN A 386 -12.45 -9.08 32.56
CA GLN A 386 -12.37 -10.54 32.68
C GLN A 386 -13.56 -11.11 33.46
N GLN A 387 -13.85 -12.40 33.26
CA GLN A 387 -14.90 -13.10 34.00
C GLN A 387 -14.69 -13.05 35.52
N GLN A 388 -13.43 -13.19 35.95
CA GLN A 388 -12.97 -13.02 37.33
C GLN A 388 -12.38 -11.63 37.59
N GLY A 389 -12.76 -10.64 36.77
CA GLY A 389 -12.33 -9.26 36.91
C GLY A 389 -13.18 -8.48 37.91
N VAL A 390 -12.65 -7.33 38.34
CA VAL A 390 -13.26 -6.45 39.36
C VAL A 390 -14.70 -6.06 39.02
N ILE A 391 -15.03 -5.86 37.75
CA ILE A 391 -16.39 -5.47 37.35
C ILE A 391 -17.37 -6.62 37.60
N ASN A 392 -17.03 -7.85 37.21
CA ASN A 392 -17.87 -9.01 37.50
C ASN A 392 -18.00 -9.24 39.01
N ASP A 393 -16.91 -9.10 39.77
CA ASP A 393 -16.95 -9.26 41.23
C ASP A 393 -17.89 -8.25 41.88
N LEU A 394 -17.89 -6.99 41.42
CA LEU A 394 -18.83 -5.97 41.88
C LEU A 394 -20.28 -6.30 41.49
N LEU A 395 -20.53 -6.84 40.30
CA LEU A 395 -21.87 -7.24 39.86
C LEU A 395 -22.43 -8.40 40.69
N VAL A 396 -21.57 -9.37 41.02
CA VAL A 396 -21.91 -10.50 41.90
C VAL A 396 -22.17 -9.98 43.32
N TRP A 397 -21.31 -9.10 43.83
CA TRP A 397 -21.48 -8.50 45.15
C TRP A 397 -22.77 -7.66 45.27
N LEU A 398 -23.15 -6.93 44.22
CA LEU A 398 -24.42 -6.18 44.15
C LEU A 398 -25.66 -7.09 43.96
N GLY A 399 -25.48 -8.40 43.77
CA GLY A 399 -26.58 -9.34 43.52
C GLY A 399 -27.23 -9.18 42.13
N LEU A 400 -26.55 -8.52 41.18
CA LEU A 400 -27.05 -8.36 39.81
C LEU A 400 -26.80 -9.59 38.94
N VAL A 401 -25.79 -10.40 39.30
CA VAL A 401 -25.37 -11.60 38.56
C VAL A 401 -24.97 -12.69 39.56
N ASP A 402 -25.34 -13.94 39.32
CA ASP A 402 -24.88 -15.07 40.14
C ASP A 402 -23.42 -15.42 39.86
N ASP A 403 -22.71 -15.96 40.86
CA ASP A 403 -21.29 -16.33 40.73
C ASP A 403 -21.04 -17.37 39.61
N GLY A 404 -22.02 -18.24 39.34
CA GLY A 404 -21.97 -19.21 38.24
C GLY A 404 -22.30 -18.63 36.84
N HIS A 405 -22.85 -17.43 36.75
CA HIS A 405 -23.33 -16.81 35.50
C HIS A 405 -22.62 -15.49 35.17
N ARG A 406 -21.35 -15.37 35.57
CA ARG A 406 -20.50 -14.21 35.30
C ARG A 406 -20.48 -13.85 33.81
N LEU A 407 -20.58 -12.55 33.51
CA LEU A 407 -20.69 -12.06 32.14
C LEU A 407 -19.35 -12.17 31.40
N ALA A 408 -19.38 -12.73 30.19
CA ALA A 408 -18.25 -12.68 29.27
C ALA A 408 -18.17 -11.28 28.62
N MET A 409 -17.43 -10.37 29.24
CA MET A 409 -17.32 -8.97 28.79
C MET A 409 -16.05 -8.68 27.99
N ILE A 410 -15.22 -9.69 27.73
CA ILE A 410 -13.95 -9.57 27.01
C ILE A 410 -13.83 -10.59 25.88
N ASN A 411 -12.95 -10.30 24.92
CA ASN A 411 -12.74 -11.04 23.68
C ASN A 411 -13.99 -11.04 22.79
N ASN A 412 -14.77 -9.95 22.85
CA ASN A 412 -15.97 -9.74 22.06
C ASN A 412 -16.21 -8.24 21.77
N GLN A 413 -17.26 -7.94 21.02
CA GLN A 413 -17.64 -6.57 20.65
C GLN A 413 -17.90 -5.67 21.86
N PHE A 414 -18.50 -6.22 22.92
CA PHE A 414 -18.86 -5.45 24.11
C PHE A 414 -17.63 -4.85 24.80
N GLY A 415 -16.58 -5.65 24.98
CA GLY A 415 -15.32 -5.18 25.56
C GLY A 415 -14.66 -4.08 24.73
N THR A 416 -14.70 -4.20 23.40
CA THR A 416 -14.21 -3.15 22.48
C THR A 416 -15.00 -1.85 22.64
N ILE A 417 -16.33 -1.91 22.72
CA ILE A 417 -17.18 -0.73 22.86
C ILE A 417 -16.86 0.00 24.17
N ILE A 418 -16.78 -0.71 25.30
CA ILE A 418 -16.48 -0.10 26.60
C ILE A 418 -15.10 0.56 26.60
N ALA A 419 -14.07 -0.20 26.23
CA ALA A 419 -12.70 0.29 26.30
C ALA A 419 -12.49 1.51 25.38
N MET A 420 -13.00 1.43 24.14
CA MET A 420 -12.89 2.53 23.18
C MET A 420 -13.73 3.74 23.58
N THR A 421 -14.94 3.54 24.13
CA THR A 421 -15.78 4.65 24.62
C THR A 421 -15.03 5.46 25.68
N HIS A 422 -14.39 4.79 26.65
CA HIS A 422 -13.60 5.46 27.68
C HIS A 422 -12.37 6.18 27.08
N ILE A 423 -11.64 5.53 26.18
CA ILE A 423 -10.43 6.10 25.56
C ILE A 423 -10.78 7.34 24.72
N LEU A 424 -11.93 7.33 24.04
CA LEU A 424 -12.37 8.39 23.13
C LEU A 424 -13.22 9.46 23.80
N LEU A 425 -13.73 9.22 25.02
CA LEU A 425 -14.59 10.16 25.76
C LEU A 425 -14.03 11.59 25.84
N PRO A 426 -12.73 11.81 26.12
CA PRO A 426 -12.20 13.17 26.20
C PRO A 426 -12.28 13.94 24.87
N PHE A 427 -12.17 13.23 23.73
CA PHE A 427 -12.28 13.83 22.40
C PHE A 427 -13.71 14.25 22.06
N MET A 428 -14.72 13.67 22.72
CA MET A 428 -16.10 14.14 22.64
C MET A 428 -16.35 15.33 23.57
N ILE A 429 -15.84 15.27 24.80
CA ILE A 429 -16.08 16.28 25.83
C ILE A 429 -15.46 17.63 25.44
N LEU A 430 -14.24 17.65 24.91
CA LEU A 430 -13.52 18.91 24.63
C LEU A 430 -14.23 19.81 23.61
N PRO A 431 -14.63 19.33 22.41
CA PRO A 431 -15.38 20.15 21.45
C PRO A 431 -16.75 20.58 21.98
N LEU A 432 -17.47 19.67 22.65
CA LEU A 432 -18.76 19.98 23.29
C LEU A 432 -18.61 21.10 24.32
N TYR A 433 -17.66 20.99 25.24
CA TYR A 433 -17.39 21.99 26.26
C TYR A 433 -17.00 23.33 25.65
N SER A 434 -16.17 23.34 24.61
CA SER A 434 -15.76 24.56 23.92
C SER A 434 -16.95 25.35 23.37
N VAL A 435 -17.94 24.69 22.80
CA VAL A 435 -19.17 25.34 22.27
C VAL A 435 -20.15 25.65 23.41
N MET A 436 -20.35 24.73 24.35
CA MET A 436 -21.30 24.91 25.45
C MET A 436 -20.92 26.08 26.37
N LYS A 437 -19.63 26.33 26.57
CA LYS A 437 -19.13 27.45 27.39
C LYS A 437 -19.44 28.82 26.78
N THR A 438 -19.62 28.92 25.47
CA THR A 438 -19.95 30.18 24.81
C THR A 438 -21.45 30.50 24.87
N ILE A 439 -22.31 29.57 25.29
CA ILE A 439 -23.75 29.76 25.38
C ILE A 439 -24.08 30.57 26.66
N PRO A 440 -24.63 31.79 26.56
CA PRO A 440 -24.95 32.60 27.73
C PRO A 440 -26.03 31.93 28.63
N PRO A 441 -25.79 31.81 29.95
CA PRO A 441 -26.79 31.26 30.87
C PRO A 441 -28.10 32.07 30.94
N SER A 442 -28.09 33.32 30.47
CA SER A 442 -29.27 34.18 30.37
C SER A 442 -30.34 33.61 29.43
N PHE A 443 -29.98 32.86 28.39
CA PHE A 443 -30.96 32.27 27.46
C PHE A 443 -31.89 31.27 28.14
N LEU A 444 -31.34 30.41 29.00
CA LEU A 444 -32.14 29.46 29.79
C LEU A 444 -33.01 30.17 30.83
N ARG A 445 -32.50 31.24 31.46
CA ARG A 445 -33.28 32.07 32.40
C ARG A 445 -34.45 32.75 31.69
N ALA A 446 -34.21 33.37 30.53
CA ALA A 446 -35.24 34.03 29.73
C ALA A 446 -36.34 33.06 29.26
N ALA A 447 -35.96 31.86 28.80
CA ALA A 447 -36.92 30.84 28.40
C ALA A 447 -37.85 30.44 29.56
N ARG A 448 -37.29 30.26 30.77
CA ARG A 448 -38.08 29.96 31.97
C ARG A 448 -39.00 31.11 32.37
N SER A 449 -38.55 32.36 32.25
CA SER A 449 -39.38 33.55 32.50
C SER A 449 -40.58 33.66 31.56
N LEU A 450 -40.50 33.10 30.35
CA LEU A 450 -41.60 33.01 29.38
C LEU A 450 -42.51 31.78 29.59
N GLY A 451 -42.38 31.07 30.73
CA GLY A 451 -43.21 29.92 31.09
C GLY A 451 -42.70 28.57 30.59
N ALA A 452 -41.50 28.49 30.00
CA ALA A 452 -40.95 27.20 29.59
C ALA A 452 -40.47 26.39 30.80
N THR A 453 -40.81 25.09 30.84
CA THR A 453 -40.23 24.16 31.82
C THR A 453 -38.71 24.00 31.59
N PRO A 454 -37.91 23.61 32.60
CA PRO A 454 -36.48 23.34 32.42
C PRO A 454 -36.16 22.38 31.26
N TRP A 455 -37.00 21.35 31.06
CA TRP A 455 -36.87 20.41 29.96
C TRP A 455 -37.11 21.07 28.61
N THR A 456 -38.20 21.84 28.48
CA THR A 456 -38.51 22.60 27.26
C THR A 456 -37.44 23.64 26.94
N ALA A 457 -36.97 24.39 27.94
CA ALA A 457 -35.91 25.37 27.78
C ALA A 457 -34.60 24.72 27.30
N PHE A 458 -34.26 23.54 27.84
CA PHE A 458 -33.08 22.79 27.41
C PHE A 458 -33.19 22.36 25.94
N TRP A 459 -34.23 21.60 25.57
CA TRP A 459 -34.32 21.03 24.21
C TRP A 459 -34.61 22.05 23.12
N ARG A 460 -35.35 23.12 23.44
CA ARG A 460 -35.77 24.12 22.45
C ARG A 460 -34.82 25.30 22.31
N VAL A 461 -34.04 25.61 23.35
CA VAL A 461 -33.15 26.79 23.35
C VAL A 461 -31.69 26.39 23.46
N TYR A 462 -31.33 25.54 24.43
CA TYR A 462 -29.91 25.22 24.69
C TYR A 462 -29.35 24.16 23.72
N PHE A 463 -30.03 23.03 23.57
CA PHE A 463 -29.58 21.90 22.75
C PHE A 463 -29.31 22.28 21.28
N PRO A 464 -30.16 23.08 20.58
CA PRO A 464 -29.87 23.48 19.20
C PRO A 464 -28.58 24.29 19.06
N GLN A 465 -28.21 25.05 20.09
CA GLN A 465 -26.96 25.83 20.10
C GLN A 465 -25.72 24.98 20.38
N SER A 466 -25.87 23.79 20.97
CA SER A 466 -24.75 22.86 21.20
C SER A 466 -24.51 21.92 20.02
N VAL A 467 -25.39 21.88 19.01
CA VAL A 467 -25.28 21.03 17.81
C VAL A 467 -23.93 21.16 17.09
N PRO A 468 -23.34 22.35 16.89
CA PRO A 468 -22.00 22.45 16.30
C PRO A 468 -20.93 21.70 17.11
N GLY A 469 -21.04 21.71 18.44
CA GLY A 469 -20.15 20.98 19.34
C GLY A 469 -20.37 19.47 19.29
N ILE A 470 -21.64 19.04 19.22
CA ILE A 470 -22.00 17.61 19.01
C ILE A 470 -21.37 17.11 17.71
N GLY A 471 -21.51 17.89 16.65
CA GLY A 471 -20.98 17.54 15.35
C GLY A 471 -19.46 17.44 15.35
N ALA A 472 -18.76 18.46 15.86
CA ALA A 472 -17.30 18.46 15.96
C ALA A 472 -16.75 17.28 16.79
N GLY A 473 -17.37 17.02 17.96
CA GLY A 473 -16.98 15.89 18.81
C GLY A 473 -17.29 14.53 18.18
N SER A 474 -18.44 14.40 17.50
CA SER A 474 -18.86 13.15 16.87
C SER A 474 -17.97 12.78 15.68
N ILE A 475 -17.62 13.72 14.80
CA ILE A 475 -16.67 13.43 13.72
C ILE A 475 -15.33 12.98 14.28
N LEU A 476 -14.81 13.73 15.26
CA LEU A 476 -13.48 13.47 15.80
C LEU A 476 -13.41 12.07 16.42
N CYS A 477 -14.40 11.71 17.26
CA CYS A 477 -14.50 10.38 17.83
C CYS A 477 -14.69 9.30 16.75
N PHE A 478 -15.50 9.56 15.73
CA PHE A 478 -15.78 8.60 14.67
C PHE A 478 -14.55 8.30 13.81
N ILE A 479 -13.83 9.33 13.35
CA ILE A 479 -12.61 9.20 12.57
C ILE A 479 -11.55 8.44 13.37
N LEU A 480 -11.38 8.79 14.65
CA LEU A 480 -10.45 8.07 15.54
C LEU A 480 -10.88 6.62 15.75
N ALA A 481 -12.18 6.35 15.93
CA ALA A 481 -12.69 5.01 16.16
C ALA A 481 -12.50 4.07 14.95
N ILE A 482 -12.73 4.55 13.72
CA ILE A 482 -12.59 3.73 12.50
C ILE A 482 -11.14 3.22 12.32
N GLY A 483 -10.16 4.10 12.51
CA GLY A 483 -8.75 3.78 12.30
C GLY A 483 -8.11 2.98 13.43
N TYR A 484 -8.84 2.70 14.52
CA TYR A 484 -8.27 2.05 15.70
C TYR A 484 -8.07 0.54 15.47
N TYR A 485 -6.85 0.04 15.68
CA TYR A 485 -6.55 -1.39 15.59
C TYR A 485 -6.05 -2.01 16.91
N ILE A 486 -5.29 -1.27 17.72
CA ILE A 486 -4.63 -1.80 18.93
C ILE A 486 -5.65 -2.28 19.98
N THR A 487 -6.61 -1.43 20.36
CA THR A 487 -7.62 -1.80 21.39
C THR A 487 -8.54 -2.92 20.94
N PRO A 488 -9.11 -2.91 19.71
CA PRO A 488 -9.84 -4.05 19.17
C PRO A 488 -9.04 -5.36 19.17
N GLU A 489 -7.75 -5.33 18.86
CA GLU A 489 -6.88 -6.53 18.86
C GLU A 489 -6.75 -7.12 20.27
N LEU A 490 -6.59 -6.26 21.28
CA LEU A 490 -6.29 -6.69 22.64
C LEU A 490 -7.53 -7.10 23.46
N VAL A 491 -8.70 -6.55 23.15
CA VAL A 491 -9.93 -6.70 23.96
C VAL A 491 -11.08 -7.34 23.17
N GLY A 492 -11.05 -7.30 21.83
CA GLY A 492 -12.20 -7.61 20.98
C GLY A 492 -12.35 -9.07 20.57
N GLY A 493 -11.33 -9.92 20.73
CA GLY A 493 -11.35 -11.31 20.26
C GLY A 493 -11.72 -11.39 18.78
N THR A 494 -12.43 -12.43 18.32
CA THR A 494 -12.81 -12.59 16.90
C THR A 494 -14.00 -11.72 16.48
N GLN A 495 -14.87 -11.36 17.43
CA GLN A 495 -16.09 -10.61 17.15
C GLN A 495 -15.87 -9.09 17.15
N GLY A 496 -14.86 -8.60 17.88
CA GLY A 496 -14.55 -7.18 18.02
C GLY A 496 -13.44 -6.65 17.09
N VAL A 497 -12.88 -7.47 16.20
CA VAL A 497 -11.84 -7.07 15.23
C VAL A 497 -12.39 -6.09 14.18
N PHE A 498 -11.61 -5.05 13.85
CA PHE A 498 -11.93 -4.08 12.79
C PHE A 498 -11.14 -4.35 11.51
N ILE A 499 -11.50 -3.67 10.42
CA ILE A 499 -10.75 -3.74 9.16
C ILE A 499 -9.31 -3.24 9.34
N SER A 500 -9.10 -2.26 10.22
CA SER A 500 -7.79 -1.71 10.59
C SER A 500 -6.84 -2.78 11.14
N ASN A 501 -7.36 -3.79 11.85
CA ASN A 501 -6.57 -4.95 12.28
C ASN A 501 -6.09 -5.79 11.09
N ARG A 502 -6.94 -5.99 10.08
CA ARG A 502 -6.57 -6.72 8.86
C ARG A 502 -5.57 -5.96 8.01
N ILE A 503 -5.68 -4.63 7.92
CA ILE A 503 -4.68 -3.79 7.27
C ILE A 503 -3.32 -3.98 7.96
N ALA A 504 -3.26 -3.91 9.30
CA ALA A 504 -2.04 -4.13 10.06
C ALA A 504 -1.48 -5.55 9.86
N PHE A 505 -2.33 -6.57 9.89
CA PHE A 505 -1.94 -7.96 9.60
C PHE A 505 -1.34 -8.11 8.20
N HIS A 506 -1.91 -7.45 7.20
CA HIS A 506 -1.39 -7.56 5.84
C HIS A 506 -0.07 -6.85 5.62
N ILE A 507 0.19 -5.76 6.36
CA ILE A 507 1.47 -5.04 6.33
C ILE A 507 2.56 -5.80 7.09
N SER A 508 2.25 -6.31 8.29
CA SER A 508 3.27 -6.80 9.23
C SER A 508 3.42 -8.32 9.27
N SER A 509 2.38 -9.08 8.93
CA SER A 509 2.39 -10.54 9.03
C SER A 509 2.38 -11.21 7.66
N SER A 510 1.38 -10.94 6.82
CA SER A 510 1.37 -11.53 5.47
C SER A 510 2.29 -10.80 4.50
N LEU A 511 2.72 -9.56 4.79
CA LEU A 511 3.50 -8.76 3.83
C LEU A 511 2.82 -8.61 2.46
N ASN A 512 1.48 -8.61 2.41
CA ASN A 512 0.69 -8.33 1.22
C ASN A 512 0.33 -6.83 1.18
N TRP A 513 1.30 -6.03 0.75
CA TRP A 513 1.20 -4.57 0.81
C TRP A 513 0.16 -4.02 -0.17
N GLY A 514 -0.05 -4.69 -1.32
CA GLY A 514 -1.07 -4.28 -2.29
C GLY A 514 -2.49 -4.47 -1.75
N LEU A 515 -2.77 -5.60 -1.10
CA LEU A 515 -4.07 -5.82 -0.45
C LEU A 515 -4.29 -4.86 0.73
N ALA A 516 -3.25 -4.65 1.56
CA ALA A 516 -3.33 -3.69 2.66
C ALA A 516 -3.60 -2.26 2.17
N ALA A 517 -2.94 -1.85 1.08
CA ALA A 517 -3.16 -0.57 0.43
C ALA A 517 -4.60 -0.44 -0.08
N ALA A 518 -5.13 -1.46 -0.78
CA ALA A 518 -6.50 -1.44 -1.29
C ALA A 518 -7.54 -1.30 -0.16
N LEU A 519 -7.40 -2.07 0.91
CA LEU A 519 -8.23 -1.97 2.11
C LEU A 519 -8.16 -0.56 2.73
N GLY A 520 -6.94 0.00 2.85
CA GLY A 520 -6.72 1.36 3.33
C GLY A 520 -7.33 2.44 2.44
N THR A 521 -7.24 2.29 1.11
CA THR A 521 -7.84 3.21 0.14
C THR A 521 -9.36 3.21 0.25
N ILE A 522 -10.00 2.03 0.33
CA ILE A 522 -11.45 1.93 0.50
C ILE A 522 -11.88 2.58 1.82
N LEU A 523 -11.14 2.33 2.91
CA LEU A 523 -11.43 2.93 4.21
C LEU A 523 -11.30 4.45 4.18
N LEU A 524 -10.24 4.97 3.57
CA LEU A 524 -10.02 6.41 3.39
C LEU A 524 -11.13 7.04 2.55
N ALA A 525 -11.51 6.42 1.43
CA ALA A 525 -12.60 6.89 0.58
C ALA A 525 -13.93 6.92 1.34
N ALA A 526 -14.23 5.90 2.16
CA ALA A 526 -15.41 5.87 3.00
C ALA A 526 -15.39 7.01 4.05
N VAL A 527 -14.25 7.25 4.71
CA VAL A 527 -14.10 8.35 5.68
C VAL A 527 -14.26 9.71 5.01
N LEU A 528 -13.63 9.93 3.84
CA LEU A 528 -13.76 11.18 3.09
C LEU A 528 -15.19 11.43 2.62
N LEU A 529 -15.89 10.38 2.16
CA LEU A 529 -17.30 10.47 1.79
C LEU A 529 -18.17 10.86 2.99
N LEU A 530 -17.94 10.23 4.15
CA LEU A 530 -18.68 10.56 5.37
C LEU A 530 -18.38 11.97 5.86
N TYR A 531 -17.12 12.41 5.78
CA TYR A 531 -16.74 13.79 6.08
C TYR A 531 -17.45 14.78 5.15
N TYR A 532 -17.47 14.51 3.85
CA TYR A 532 -18.18 15.33 2.87
C TYR A 532 -19.69 15.41 3.15
N VAL A 533 -20.33 14.27 3.44
CA VAL A 533 -21.76 14.23 3.79
C VAL A 533 -22.03 15.01 5.08
N TYR A 534 -21.19 14.83 6.09
CA TYR A 534 -21.30 15.56 7.35
C TYR A 534 -21.19 17.07 7.12
N ASP A 535 -20.19 17.52 6.38
CA ASP A 535 -19.94 18.94 6.13
C ASP A 535 -21.14 19.60 5.45
N LYS A 536 -21.73 18.89 4.48
CA LYS A 536 -22.95 19.32 3.79
C LYS A 536 -24.18 19.42 4.71
N ILE A 537 -24.30 18.57 5.73
CA ILE A 537 -25.44 18.55 6.66
C ILE A 537 -25.28 19.62 7.75
N VAL A 538 -24.08 19.77 8.32
CA VAL A 538 -23.84 20.67 9.45
C VAL A 538 -23.44 22.08 9.01
N GLY A 539 -22.90 22.24 7.81
CA GLY A 539 -22.47 23.53 7.27
C GLY A 539 -21.32 24.12 8.08
N ILE A 540 -20.16 23.46 8.07
CA ILE A 540 -18.97 23.92 8.83
C ILE A 540 -18.52 25.30 8.34
N ASP A 541 -18.90 25.73 7.13
CA ASP A 541 -18.72 27.10 6.65
C ASP A 541 -19.36 28.19 7.55
N ASN A 542 -20.31 27.83 8.43
CA ASN A 542 -20.88 28.71 9.46
C ASN A 542 -20.20 28.58 10.83
N VAL A 543 -19.29 27.61 11.01
CA VAL A 543 -18.47 27.48 12.21
C VAL A 543 -17.33 28.46 12.10
N LYS A 544 -17.54 29.68 12.60
CA LYS A 544 -16.47 30.66 12.80
C LYS A 544 -15.42 30.07 13.74
N LEU A 545 -14.37 29.50 13.17
CA LEU A 545 -13.12 29.25 13.87
C LEU A 545 -12.39 30.58 14.04
N GLY A 546 -12.78 31.33 15.09
CA GLY A 546 -12.07 32.53 15.57
C GLY A 546 -12.14 33.73 14.66
#